data_AF-A0A401FQZ8-F1
#
_entry.id   AF-A0A401FQZ8-F1
#
_cell.length_a   1.000
_cell.length_b   1.000
_cell.length_c   1.000
_cell.angle_alpha   90.00
_cell.angle_beta   90.00
_cell.angle_gamma   90.00
#
_symmetry.space_group_name_H-M   'P 1'
#
loop_
_entity.id
_entity.type
_entity.pdbx_description
1 polymer ?
#
loop_
_entity_poly.entity_id
_entity_poly.type
_entity_poly.pdbx_seq_one_letter_code
_entity_poly.pdbx_strand_id
1 'polypeptide(L)'
;MNRKKLIREVKRIYGKDRSIIKNCLISFVFEGKEYRKWNKRFKSITDTPFKIYFKLFDDVIEDLIEKNHDEIDWNWIGDVSWEIDILLNKGIQKGYDWDKKLARKCGGTARLLKIWINGIIPAYTTDTYYMTYDLKEKYYEFGPLNILSDCENYTIAKIKQLLKKLDYYYVSQALSSKKYKELISDCNSEGSATIFDCLFSDTCSYQKEIKRFNEKPLKDPTGKEINWNEYYDLQGTLLYREEYRYYKSGNVECVVTDEEDRIIKVKVWRDIGEYLHKEFILDIKKKYKRMRKYKKSKQQ
;
A
#
# COMPACT_ATOMS: atom_id res chain seq x y z
N MET A 1 -2.22 -19.90 16.05
CA MET A 1 -3.08 -18.77 16.49
C MET A 1 -4.49 -18.89 15.89
N ASN A 2 -5.53 -18.29 16.48
CA ASN A 2 -6.89 -18.24 15.90
C ASN A 2 -7.38 -16.80 15.78
N ARG A 3 -8.49 -16.58 15.05
CA ARG A 3 -9.06 -15.24 14.78
C ARG A 3 -9.28 -14.40 16.05
N LYS A 4 -9.89 -14.97 17.09
CA LYS A 4 -10.19 -14.24 18.34
C LYS A 4 -8.89 -13.85 19.07
N LYS A 5 -7.91 -14.75 19.10
CA LYS A 5 -6.59 -14.49 19.68
C LYS A 5 -5.86 -13.38 18.90
N LEU A 6 -5.84 -13.45 17.57
CA LEU A 6 -5.24 -12.41 16.73
C LEU A 6 -5.84 -11.02 17.03
N ILE A 7 -7.17 -10.89 16.97
CA ILE A 7 -7.83 -9.59 17.19
C ILE A 7 -7.47 -9.01 18.56
N ARG A 8 -7.44 -9.85 19.60
CA ARG A 8 -7.06 -9.44 20.95
C ARG A 8 -5.61 -8.96 21.02
N GLU A 9 -4.67 -9.69 20.42
CA GLU A 9 -3.26 -9.30 20.42
C GLU A 9 -3.03 -8.01 19.63
N VAL A 10 -3.66 -7.86 18.46
CA VAL A 10 -3.56 -6.63 17.66
C VAL A 10 -4.08 -5.43 18.47
N LYS A 11 -5.22 -5.57 19.14
CA LYS A 11 -5.78 -4.49 20.00
C LYS A 11 -4.91 -4.18 21.21
N ARG A 12 -4.26 -5.19 21.78
CA ARG A 12 -3.35 -5.01 22.91
C ARG A 12 -2.08 -4.26 22.49
N ILE A 13 -1.49 -4.62 21.36
CA ILE A 13 -0.21 -4.08 20.91
C ILE A 13 -0.38 -2.72 20.20
N TYR A 14 -1.37 -2.61 19.31
CA TYR A 14 -1.61 -1.44 18.45
C TYR A 14 -2.81 -0.60 18.92
N GLY A 15 -3.14 -0.71 20.21
CA GLY A 15 -4.13 0.13 20.86
C GLY A 15 -3.59 1.52 21.21
N LYS A 16 -4.33 2.25 22.04
CA LYS A 16 -3.93 3.58 22.54
C LYS A 16 -2.64 3.59 23.37
N ASP A 17 -2.35 2.49 24.06
CA ASP A 17 -1.15 2.37 24.87
C ASP A 17 0.06 1.96 24.00
N ARG A 18 0.81 2.96 23.56
CA ARG A 18 2.01 2.76 22.72
C ARG A 18 3.20 2.16 23.47
N SER A 19 3.17 2.11 24.81
CA SER A 19 4.24 1.47 25.57
C SER A 19 4.36 -0.03 25.27
N ILE A 20 3.24 -0.67 24.90
CA ILE A 20 3.20 -2.11 24.61
C ILE A 20 3.95 -2.43 23.32
N ILE A 21 3.68 -1.70 22.22
CA ILE A 21 4.40 -1.92 20.96
C ILE A 21 5.89 -1.58 21.11
N LYS A 22 6.22 -0.51 21.85
CA LYS A 22 7.60 -0.17 22.21
C LYS A 22 8.32 -1.33 22.89
N ASN A 23 7.71 -1.89 23.94
CA ASN A 23 8.30 -3.02 24.68
C ASN A 23 8.42 -4.27 23.80
N CYS A 24 7.43 -4.54 22.94
CA CYS A 24 7.47 -5.64 21.99
C CYS A 24 8.64 -5.51 21.01
N LEU A 25 8.91 -4.30 20.51
CA LEU A 25 10.01 -4.04 19.57
C LEU A 25 11.38 -4.14 20.20
N ILE A 26 11.57 -3.50 21.37
CA ILE A 26 12.84 -3.57 22.11
C ILE A 26 13.18 -5.02 22.47
N SER A 27 12.17 -5.83 22.77
CA SER A 27 12.35 -7.25 23.10
C SER A 27 12.47 -8.15 21.86
N PHE A 28 12.23 -7.62 20.66
CA PHE A 28 12.29 -8.41 19.44
C PHE A 28 13.74 -8.57 19.01
N VAL A 29 14.16 -9.82 18.77
CA VAL A 29 15.54 -10.11 18.36
C VAL A 29 15.64 -9.98 16.84
N PHE A 30 16.44 -9.02 16.39
CA PHE A 30 16.81 -8.86 14.99
C PHE A 30 18.25 -9.37 14.79
N GLU A 31 18.44 -10.37 13.93
CA GLU A 31 19.76 -10.95 13.70
C GLU A 31 20.50 -10.35 12.49
N GLY A 32 19.88 -9.41 11.76
CA GLY A 32 20.41 -8.82 10.53
C GLY A 32 20.66 -9.84 9.40
N LYS A 33 20.11 -11.05 9.52
CA LYS A 33 20.32 -12.20 8.61
C LYS A 33 19.01 -12.75 8.05
N GLU A 34 17.90 -12.12 8.37
CA GLU A 34 16.54 -12.48 8.01
C GLU A 34 16.40 -12.58 6.49
N TYR A 35 16.96 -11.62 5.74
CA TYR A 35 16.99 -11.66 4.27
C TYR A 35 17.55 -12.97 3.73
N ARG A 36 18.72 -13.41 4.21
CA ARG A 36 19.38 -14.63 3.73
C ARG A 36 18.56 -15.88 4.10
N LYS A 37 18.02 -15.92 5.32
CA LYS A 37 17.17 -17.03 5.79
C LYS A 37 15.91 -17.14 4.94
N TRP A 38 15.20 -16.04 4.71
CA TRP A 38 13.98 -16.02 3.91
C TRP A 38 14.23 -16.31 2.44
N ASN A 39 15.29 -15.73 1.85
CA ASN A 39 15.69 -16.04 0.49
C ASN A 39 15.95 -17.54 0.29
N LYS A 40 16.65 -18.21 1.23
CA LYS A 40 16.87 -19.66 1.17
C LYS A 40 15.55 -20.45 1.27
N ARG A 41 14.65 -20.05 2.19
CA ARG A 41 13.34 -20.71 2.36
C ARG A 41 12.49 -20.61 1.10
N PHE A 42 12.38 -19.44 0.49
CA PHE A 42 11.56 -19.26 -0.72
C PHE A 42 12.16 -19.96 -1.94
N LYS A 43 13.49 -19.90 -2.14
CA LYS A 43 14.16 -20.68 -3.20
C LYS A 43 13.95 -22.19 -3.08
N SER A 44 13.73 -22.71 -1.87
CA SER A 44 13.48 -24.14 -1.69
C SER A 44 12.09 -24.60 -2.11
N ILE A 45 11.14 -23.67 -2.29
CA ILE A 45 9.74 -24.00 -2.60
C ILE A 45 9.27 -23.48 -3.96
N THR A 46 9.98 -22.51 -4.53
CA THR A 46 9.68 -21.95 -5.85
C THR A 46 10.95 -21.58 -6.61
N ASP A 47 10.91 -21.80 -7.92
CA ASP A 47 11.92 -21.34 -8.87
C ASP A 47 11.51 -19.99 -9.51
N THR A 48 10.33 -19.48 -9.16
CA THR A 48 9.85 -18.19 -9.67
C THR A 48 10.66 -17.04 -9.07
N PRO A 49 10.94 -15.98 -9.84
CA PRO A 49 11.57 -14.78 -9.31
C PRO A 49 10.75 -14.18 -8.17
N PHE A 50 11.44 -13.76 -7.12
CA PHE A 50 10.86 -13.02 -6.00
C PHE A 50 11.82 -11.94 -5.50
N LYS A 51 11.27 -10.94 -4.83
CA LYS A 51 12.03 -9.88 -4.16
C LYS A 51 11.45 -9.64 -2.78
N ILE A 52 12.35 -9.50 -1.81
CA ILE A 52 12.01 -9.25 -0.42
C ILE A 52 12.32 -7.78 -0.14
N TYR A 53 11.37 -7.07 0.44
CA TYR A 53 11.49 -5.67 0.82
C TYR A 53 11.28 -5.55 2.32
N PHE A 54 12.31 -5.11 3.03
CA PHE A 54 12.19 -4.82 4.45
C PHE A 54 11.67 -3.38 4.69
N LYS A 55 11.88 -2.42 3.79
CA LYS A 55 11.30 -1.04 3.85
C LYS A 55 11.72 -0.30 5.14
N LEU A 56 10.86 0.55 5.72
CA LEU A 56 11.04 1.30 6.98
C LEU A 56 11.32 0.42 8.21
N PHE A 57 11.16 -0.90 8.07
CA PHE A 57 11.72 -1.88 8.98
C PHE A 57 13.23 -1.67 9.13
N ASP A 58 13.96 -1.29 8.08
CA ASP A 58 15.42 -1.19 8.11
C ASP A 58 15.92 -0.07 9.05
N ASP A 59 15.40 1.16 8.97
CA ASP A 59 15.87 2.28 9.81
C ASP A 59 15.56 2.05 11.31
N VAL A 60 14.30 1.69 11.63
CA VAL A 60 13.89 1.40 13.02
C VAL A 60 14.64 0.19 13.57
N ILE A 61 14.94 -0.81 12.75
CA ILE A 61 15.72 -1.98 13.19
C ILE A 61 17.18 -1.68 13.36
N GLU A 62 17.76 -0.87 12.48
CA GLU A 62 19.14 -0.42 12.61
C GLU A 62 19.32 0.26 13.97
N ASP A 63 18.45 1.21 14.31
CA ASP A 63 18.46 1.87 15.62
C ASP A 63 18.21 0.91 16.78
N LEU A 64 17.34 -0.10 16.62
CA LEU A 64 17.12 -1.13 17.64
C LEU A 64 18.35 -2.05 17.83
N ILE A 65 19.04 -2.42 16.76
CA ILE A 65 20.26 -3.24 16.80
C ILE A 65 21.41 -2.46 17.44
N GLU A 66 21.57 -1.20 17.06
CA GLU A 66 22.61 -0.31 17.59
C GLU A 66 22.31 0.22 18.99
N LYS A 67 21.07 0.01 19.47
CA LYS A 67 20.56 0.49 20.76
C LYS A 67 20.43 2.02 20.84
N ASN A 68 20.24 2.68 19.70
CA ASN A 68 19.98 4.12 19.59
C ASN A 68 18.48 4.42 19.81
N HIS A 69 17.90 3.92 20.91
CA HIS A 69 16.45 3.99 21.14
C HIS A 69 15.87 5.41 21.20
N ASP A 70 16.72 6.41 21.45
CA ASP A 70 16.35 7.82 21.55
C ASP A 70 16.17 8.47 20.16
N GLU A 71 16.73 7.88 19.10
CA GLU A 71 16.58 8.33 17.71
C GLU A 71 15.28 7.82 17.06
N ILE A 72 14.66 6.79 17.65
CA ILE A 72 13.42 6.20 17.16
C ILE A 72 12.24 7.12 17.51
N ASP A 73 11.52 7.62 16.50
CA ASP A 73 10.23 8.29 16.73
C ASP A 73 9.14 7.25 17.04
N TRP A 74 8.93 7.01 18.33
CA TRP A 74 7.95 6.04 18.83
C TRP A 74 6.48 6.39 18.51
N ASN A 75 6.22 7.56 17.91
CA ASN A 75 4.89 7.90 17.41
C ASN A 75 4.60 7.25 16.05
N TRP A 76 5.63 6.92 15.26
CA TRP A 76 5.53 6.39 13.88
C TRP A 76 6.09 4.96 13.79
N ILE A 77 5.34 3.99 14.31
CA ILE A 77 5.79 2.59 14.41
C ILE A 77 4.83 1.64 13.67
N GLY A 78 4.15 2.12 12.64
CA GLY A 78 3.24 1.33 11.81
C GLY A 78 3.97 0.32 10.92
N ASP A 79 5.24 0.58 10.56
CA ASP A 79 5.93 -0.10 9.47
C ASP A 79 6.82 -1.29 9.89
N VAL A 80 6.43 -1.99 10.96
CA VAL A 80 7.17 -3.16 11.47
C VAL A 80 6.89 -4.46 10.69
N SER A 81 6.41 -4.31 9.47
CA SER A 81 6.08 -5.38 8.54
C SER A 81 6.99 -5.29 7.31
N TRP A 82 7.21 -6.43 6.67
CA TRP A 82 8.01 -6.52 5.47
C TRP A 82 7.26 -7.30 4.39
N GLU A 83 7.71 -7.15 3.16
CA GLU A 83 6.97 -7.57 1.98
C GLU A 83 7.77 -8.54 1.11
N ILE A 84 7.06 -9.42 0.41
CA ILE A 84 7.61 -10.27 -0.64
C ILE A 84 6.74 -10.13 -1.87
N ASP A 85 7.34 -9.73 -2.98
CA ASP A 85 6.71 -9.83 -4.28
C ASP A 85 7.23 -11.07 -5.01
N ILE A 86 6.33 -11.83 -5.63
CA ILE A 86 6.62 -13.08 -6.33
C ILE A 86 5.98 -13.02 -7.70
N LEU A 87 6.78 -13.30 -8.74
CA LEU A 87 6.31 -13.37 -10.11
C LEU A 87 5.59 -14.70 -10.34
N LEU A 88 4.37 -14.64 -10.86
CA LEU A 88 3.53 -15.80 -11.13
C LEU A 88 3.62 -16.28 -12.60
N ASN A 89 4.13 -15.45 -13.52
CA ASN A 89 4.35 -15.85 -14.91
C ASN A 89 5.33 -17.03 -15.00
N LYS A 90 4.98 -18.03 -15.80
CA LYS A 90 5.86 -19.18 -16.08
C LYS A 90 7.03 -18.80 -16.99
N GLY A 91 8.13 -19.52 -16.87
CA GLY A 91 9.27 -19.45 -17.80
C GLY A 91 10.16 -18.21 -17.64
N ILE A 92 9.85 -17.31 -16.70
CA ILE A 92 10.68 -16.14 -16.40
C ILE A 92 11.63 -16.47 -15.25
N GLN A 93 12.93 -16.30 -15.47
CA GLN A 93 13.96 -16.67 -14.50
C GLN A 93 14.53 -15.48 -13.70
N LYS A 94 14.23 -14.24 -14.10
CA LYS A 94 14.74 -13.02 -13.45
C LYS A 94 13.63 -11.98 -13.29
N GLY A 95 13.55 -11.39 -12.10
CA GLY A 95 12.57 -10.35 -11.75
C GLY A 95 12.95 -8.93 -12.19
N TYR A 96 14.20 -8.71 -12.64
CA TYR A 96 14.74 -7.38 -12.95
C TYR A 96 14.51 -6.39 -11.78
N ASP A 97 14.16 -5.15 -12.09
CA ASP A 97 13.90 -4.10 -11.12
C ASP A 97 12.43 -4.06 -10.65
N TRP A 98 11.63 -5.06 -11.02
CA TRP A 98 10.17 -5.09 -10.77
C TRP A 98 9.43 -3.90 -11.41
N ASP A 99 9.87 -3.54 -12.62
CA ASP A 99 9.41 -2.37 -13.37
C ASP A 99 8.87 -2.77 -14.76
N LYS A 100 8.74 -1.79 -15.66
CA LYS A 100 8.37 -2.00 -17.06
C LYS A 100 9.23 -3.04 -17.81
N LYS A 101 10.50 -3.27 -17.43
CA LYS A 101 11.32 -4.31 -18.05
C LYS A 101 10.78 -5.69 -17.71
N LEU A 102 10.33 -5.90 -16.47
CA LEU A 102 9.67 -7.14 -16.04
C LEU A 102 8.36 -7.34 -16.80
N ALA A 103 7.51 -6.31 -16.89
CA ALA A 103 6.25 -6.38 -17.64
C ALA A 103 6.49 -6.80 -19.11
N ARG A 104 7.47 -6.18 -19.79
CA ARG A 104 7.85 -6.55 -21.17
C ARG A 104 8.31 -8.00 -21.30
N LYS A 105 9.09 -8.49 -20.34
CA LYS A 105 9.56 -9.88 -20.34
C LYS A 105 8.43 -10.88 -20.15
N CYS A 106 7.34 -10.45 -19.52
CA CYS A 106 6.13 -11.23 -19.35
C CYS A 106 5.13 -11.07 -20.52
N GLY A 107 5.54 -10.51 -21.66
CA GLY A 107 4.65 -10.28 -22.80
C GLY A 107 3.73 -9.07 -22.64
N GLY A 108 4.09 -8.11 -21.80
CA GLY A 108 3.34 -6.88 -21.53
C GLY A 108 2.75 -6.82 -20.13
N THR A 109 2.43 -7.98 -19.52
CA THR A 109 1.76 -8.06 -18.21
C THR A 109 2.47 -9.04 -17.28
N ALA A 110 3.04 -8.50 -16.21
CA ALA A 110 3.51 -9.29 -15.08
C ALA A 110 2.34 -9.60 -14.14
N ARG A 111 2.25 -10.85 -13.69
CA ARG A 111 1.26 -11.36 -12.75
C ARG A 111 2.00 -11.63 -11.44
N LEU A 112 1.50 -11.09 -10.34
CA LEU A 112 2.28 -10.89 -9.13
C LEU A 112 1.48 -11.38 -7.91
N LEU A 113 2.18 -11.99 -6.98
CA LEU A 113 1.73 -12.28 -5.63
C LEU A 113 2.53 -11.41 -4.68
N LYS A 114 1.84 -10.56 -3.93
CA LYS A 114 2.42 -9.82 -2.81
C LYS A 114 2.06 -10.48 -1.50
N ILE A 115 3.01 -10.50 -0.58
CA ILE A 115 2.85 -11.06 0.76
C ILE A 115 3.36 -10.02 1.74
N TRP A 116 2.53 -9.64 2.71
CA TRP A 116 2.95 -8.85 3.87
C TRP A 116 3.13 -9.77 5.06
N ILE A 117 4.21 -9.59 5.80
CA ILE A 117 4.58 -10.42 6.94
C ILE A 117 4.90 -9.52 8.12
N ASN A 118 4.24 -9.78 9.25
CA ASN A 118 4.51 -9.12 10.52
C ASN A 118 5.33 -10.04 11.42
N GLY A 119 6.46 -9.55 11.94
CA GLY A 119 7.34 -10.32 12.83
C GLY A 119 6.85 -10.38 14.27
N ILE A 120 6.28 -9.29 14.79
CA ILE A 120 5.88 -9.14 16.20
C ILE A 120 4.69 -10.03 16.52
N ILE A 121 3.63 -9.91 15.72
CA ILE A 121 2.50 -10.83 15.70
C ILE A 121 2.71 -11.70 14.47
N PRO A 122 3.13 -12.98 14.60
CA PRO A 122 3.49 -13.82 13.47
C PRO A 122 2.27 -14.11 12.61
N ALA A 123 2.06 -13.21 11.65
CA ALA A 123 0.87 -13.11 10.84
C ALA A 123 1.26 -12.63 9.45
N TYR A 124 0.46 -13.02 8.46
CA TYR A 124 0.67 -12.60 7.08
C TYR A 124 -0.65 -12.46 6.34
N THR A 125 -0.63 -11.64 5.29
CA THR A 125 -1.69 -11.59 4.29
C THR A 125 -1.07 -11.61 2.90
N THR A 126 -1.89 -11.92 1.89
CA THR A 126 -1.50 -11.99 0.50
C THR A 126 -2.41 -11.15 -0.37
N ASP A 127 -1.88 -10.62 -1.47
CA ASP A 127 -2.63 -10.00 -2.56
C ASP A 127 -2.13 -10.52 -3.90
N THR A 128 -3.03 -10.63 -4.88
CA THR A 128 -2.68 -11.05 -6.24
C THR A 128 -3.14 -10.02 -7.22
N TYR A 129 -2.19 -9.48 -7.98
CA TYR A 129 -2.41 -8.35 -8.86
C TYR A 129 -1.54 -8.46 -10.11
N TYR A 130 -1.84 -7.67 -11.12
CA TYR A 130 -1.02 -7.56 -12.31
C TYR A 130 -0.37 -6.19 -12.39
N MET A 131 0.72 -6.13 -13.15
CA MET A 131 1.38 -4.91 -13.60
C MET A 131 1.56 -5.01 -15.11
N THR A 132 0.89 -4.13 -15.83
CA THR A 132 1.03 -3.96 -17.28
C THR A 132 1.77 -2.65 -17.55
N TYR A 133 2.56 -2.62 -18.62
CA TYR A 133 3.19 -1.39 -19.09
C TYR A 133 2.89 -1.17 -20.57
N ASP A 134 2.22 -0.06 -20.88
CA ASP A 134 1.97 0.36 -22.26
C ASP A 134 3.19 1.11 -22.80
N LEU A 135 3.84 0.56 -23.83
CA LEU A 135 5.03 1.17 -24.42
C LEU A 135 4.71 2.42 -25.25
N LYS A 136 3.56 2.43 -25.90
CA LYS A 136 3.16 3.48 -26.83
C LYS A 136 2.76 4.73 -26.06
N GLU A 137 1.88 4.56 -25.08
CA GLU A 137 1.32 5.63 -24.27
C GLU A 137 2.13 5.90 -22.99
N LYS A 138 3.12 5.04 -22.68
CA LYS A 138 4.09 5.21 -21.57
C LYS A 138 3.45 5.34 -20.19
N TYR A 139 2.50 4.46 -19.89
CA TYR A 139 1.87 4.37 -18.58
C TYR A 139 1.97 2.95 -18.00
N TYR A 140 1.86 2.87 -16.68
CA TYR A 140 1.63 1.61 -15.97
C TYR A 140 0.15 1.43 -15.70
N GLU A 141 -0.30 0.18 -15.74
CA GLU A 141 -1.60 -0.24 -15.22
C GLU A 141 -1.40 -1.33 -14.17
N PHE A 142 -2.05 -1.16 -13.03
CA PHE A 142 -2.11 -2.16 -11.96
C PHE A 142 -3.57 -2.52 -11.70
N GLY A 143 -3.85 -3.78 -11.44
CA GLY A 143 -5.20 -4.22 -11.12
C GLY A 143 -5.23 -5.60 -10.47
N PRO A 144 -6.36 -6.01 -9.85
CA PRO A 144 -6.46 -7.31 -9.23
C PRO A 144 -6.41 -8.45 -10.24
N LEU A 145 -5.89 -9.60 -9.81
CA LEU A 145 -6.03 -10.87 -10.52
C LEU A 145 -7.30 -11.59 -10.08
N ASN A 146 -8.36 -11.47 -10.89
CA ASN A 146 -9.65 -12.13 -10.60
C ASN A 146 -9.66 -13.62 -10.95
N ILE A 147 -8.77 -14.06 -11.85
CA ILE A 147 -8.65 -15.45 -12.28
C ILE A 147 -7.18 -15.85 -12.17
N LEU A 148 -6.95 -16.93 -11.43
CA LEU A 148 -5.64 -17.56 -11.25
C LEU A 148 -5.65 -18.92 -11.93
N SER A 149 -4.60 -19.22 -12.68
CA SER A 149 -4.40 -20.56 -13.26
C SER A 149 -4.04 -21.57 -12.16
N ASP A 150 -4.20 -22.86 -12.46
CA ASP A 150 -3.88 -23.95 -11.53
C ASP A 150 -2.44 -23.89 -11.01
N CYS A 151 -1.49 -23.51 -11.86
CA CYS A 151 -0.11 -23.37 -11.45
C CYS A 151 0.13 -22.19 -10.51
N GLU A 152 -0.58 -21.08 -10.71
CA GLU A 152 -0.50 -19.93 -9.80
C GLU A 152 -1.10 -20.28 -8.43
N ASN A 153 -2.26 -20.93 -8.43
CA ASN A 153 -2.90 -21.46 -7.23
C ASN A 153 -1.98 -22.43 -6.49
N TYR A 154 -1.30 -23.33 -7.22
CA TYR A 154 -0.34 -24.27 -6.64
C TYR A 154 0.85 -23.57 -5.98
N THR A 155 1.46 -22.58 -6.64
CA THR A 155 2.55 -21.76 -6.08
C THR A 155 2.10 -21.03 -4.81
N ILE A 156 0.92 -20.39 -4.84
CA ILE A 156 0.34 -19.71 -3.69
C ILE A 156 0.11 -20.70 -2.54
N ALA A 157 -0.40 -21.90 -2.81
CA ALA A 157 -0.65 -22.92 -1.81
C ALA A 157 0.65 -23.39 -1.13
N LYS A 158 1.73 -23.62 -1.91
CA LYS A 158 3.05 -23.96 -1.37
C LYS A 158 3.58 -22.89 -0.41
N ILE A 159 3.45 -21.63 -0.79
CA ILE A 159 3.89 -20.50 0.03
C ILE A 159 3.08 -20.41 1.32
N LYS A 160 1.75 -20.53 1.24
CA LYS A 160 0.89 -20.56 2.42
C LYS A 160 1.24 -21.73 3.35
N GLN A 161 1.59 -22.89 2.78
CA GLN A 161 2.04 -24.04 3.55
C GLN A 161 3.38 -23.80 4.24
N LEU A 162 4.35 -23.16 3.57
CA LEU A 162 5.63 -22.77 4.17
C LEU A 162 5.40 -21.83 5.37
N LEU A 163 4.61 -20.77 5.19
CA LEU A 163 4.33 -19.80 6.25
C LEU A 163 3.59 -20.45 7.42
N LYS A 164 2.65 -21.36 7.14
CA LYS A 164 1.97 -22.17 8.18
C LYS A 164 2.96 -23.04 8.97
N LYS A 165 3.94 -23.66 8.31
CA LYS A 165 4.99 -24.47 8.98
C LYS A 165 5.91 -23.62 9.86
N LEU A 166 5.98 -22.32 9.60
CA LEU A 166 6.72 -21.33 10.40
C LEU A 166 5.82 -20.66 11.46
N ASP A 167 4.64 -21.22 11.73
CA ASP A 167 3.65 -20.74 12.70
C ASP A 167 3.06 -19.35 12.42
N TYR A 168 3.20 -18.85 11.18
CA TYR A 168 2.53 -17.62 10.77
C TYR A 168 1.04 -17.86 10.54
N TYR A 169 0.22 -16.97 11.11
CA TYR A 169 -1.22 -17.00 10.94
C TYR A 169 -1.66 -16.23 9.68
N TYR A 170 -2.42 -16.89 8.81
CA TYR A 170 -3.01 -16.23 7.66
C TYR A 170 -4.19 -15.32 8.07
N VAL A 171 -4.06 -14.03 7.76
CA VAL A 171 -5.11 -13.03 7.92
C VAL A 171 -5.78 -12.84 6.56
N SER A 172 -7.04 -13.25 6.45
CA SER A 172 -7.80 -13.02 5.20
C SER A 172 -8.06 -11.53 4.98
N GLN A 173 -8.21 -11.12 3.72
CA GLN A 173 -8.54 -9.74 3.34
C GLN A 173 -9.80 -9.22 4.05
N ALA A 174 -10.82 -10.08 4.20
CA ALA A 174 -12.06 -9.75 4.91
C ALA A 174 -11.86 -9.52 6.42
N LEU A 175 -10.82 -10.12 7.02
CA LEU A 175 -10.46 -9.90 8.42
C LEU A 175 -9.57 -8.67 8.56
N SER A 176 -8.52 -8.57 7.74
CA SER A 176 -7.54 -7.47 7.77
C SER A 176 -8.20 -6.12 7.50
N SER A 177 -9.20 -6.07 6.61
CA SER A 177 -9.92 -4.83 6.26
C SER A 177 -10.93 -4.36 7.34
N LYS A 178 -11.09 -5.07 8.46
CA LYS A 178 -12.03 -4.65 9.51
C LYS A 178 -11.47 -3.51 10.33
N LYS A 179 -12.24 -2.43 10.46
CA LYS A 179 -11.96 -1.30 11.34
C LYS A 179 -12.36 -1.59 12.78
N TYR A 180 -11.54 -1.12 13.73
CA TYR A 180 -11.83 -1.19 15.15
C TYR A 180 -11.53 0.16 15.80
N LYS A 181 -12.47 0.68 16.59
CA LYS A 181 -12.35 2.02 17.20
C LYS A 181 -11.09 2.19 18.03
N GLU A 182 -10.69 1.16 18.78
CA GLU A 182 -9.50 1.20 19.63
C GLU A 182 -8.16 1.03 18.89
N LEU A 183 -8.17 0.63 17.61
CA LEU A 183 -6.93 0.46 16.85
C LEU A 183 -6.49 1.78 16.23
N ILE A 184 -5.19 2.05 16.37
CA ILE A 184 -4.53 3.24 15.85
C ILE A 184 -3.41 2.81 14.90
N SER A 185 -3.21 3.61 13.85
CA SER A 185 -2.05 3.55 12.98
C SER A 185 -1.49 4.96 12.80
N ASP A 186 -0.35 5.05 12.14
CA ASP A 186 0.35 6.29 11.84
C ASP A 186 -0.54 7.23 10.99
N CYS A 187 -1.24 6.67 10.00
CA CYS A 187 -2.24 7.37 9.19
C CYS A 187 -3.63 7.51 9.86
N ASN A 188 -3.86 6.88 11.02
CA ASN A 188 -5.15 6.88 11.73
C ASN A 188 -4.96 7.05 13.25
N SER A 189 -4.34 8.16 13.65
CA SER A 189 -3.97 8.46 15.05
C SER A 189 -5.17 8.58 16.00
N GLU A 190 -6.34 8.98 15.49
CA GLU A 190 -7.59 9.13 16.27
C GLU A 190 -8.35 7.81 16.47
N GLY A 191 -7.85 6.71 15.90
CA GLY A 191 -8.45 5.38 15.99
C GLY A 191 -9.24 4.97 14.75
N SER A 192 -9.99 3.87 14.85
CA SER A 192 -10.71 3.25 13.72
C SER A 192 -9.81 2.74 12.59
N ALA A 193 -8.54 2.46 12.89
CA ALA A 193 -7.64 1.76 12.00
C ALA A 193 -8.13 0.32 11.74
N THR A 194 -7.69 -0.25 10.62
CA THR A 194 -7.92 -1.65 10.29
C THR A 194 -6.83 -2.55 10.88
N ILE A 195 -7.08 -3.86 10.91
CA ILE A 195 -6.02 -4.83 11.23
C ILE A 195 -4.88 -4.76 10.19
N PHE A 196 -5.19 -4.44 8.93
CA PHE A 196 -4.20 -4.27 7.88
C PHE A 196 -3.26 -3.09 8.19
N ASP A 197 -3.85 -1.94 8.54
CA ASP A 197 -3.12 -0.72 8.89
C ASP A 197 -2.16 -0.95 10.07
N CYS A 198 -2.58 -1.72 11.07
CA CYS A 198 -1.74 -2.02 12.23
C CYS A 198 -0.68 -3.09 11.98
N LEU A 199 -0.99 -4.13 11.21
CA LEU A 199 -0.07 -5.28 11.04
C LEU A 199 0.87 -5.15 9.85
N PHE A 200 0.46 -4.48 8.78
CA PHE A 200 1.09 -4.63 7.48
C PHE A 200 1.50 -3.30 6.85
N SER A 201 0.56 -2.41 6.60
CA SER A 201 0.85 -1.10 6.03
C SER A 201 -0.40 -0.26 6.11
N ASP A 202 -0.28 1.00 6.45
CA ASP A 202 -1.39 1.95 6.40
C ASP A 202 -1.29 2.93 5.22
N THR A 203 -0.26 2.76 4.38
CA THR A 203 -0.01 3.57 3.17
C THR A 203 -0.29 2.81 1.87
N CYS A 204 -0.08 1.49 1.85
CA CYS A 204 -0.20 0.66 0.64
C CYS A 204 -1.00 -0.62 0.89
N SER A 205 -2.31 -0.59 0.58
CA SER A 205 -3.21 -1.74 0.75
C SER A 205 -3.36 -2.60 -0.51
N TYR A 206 -4.28 -3.56 -0.46
CA TYR A 206 -4.62 -4.46 -1.57
C TYR A 206 -4.98 -3.71 -2.85
N GLN A 207 -4.63 -4.28 -4.00
CA GLN A 207 -5.05 -3.80 -5.32
C GLN A 207 -6.52 -4.16 -5.56
N LYS A 208 -7.44 -3.28 -5.16
CA LYS A 208 -8.90 -3.51 -5.28
C LYS A 208 -9.52 -2.92 -6.54
N GLU A 209 -8.84 -1.98 -7.17
CA GLU A 209 -9.28 -1.25 -8.35
C GLU A 209 -8.23 -1.34 -9.44
N ILE A 210 -8.59 -0.97 -10.66
CA ILE A 210 -7.61 -0.84 -11.74
C ILE A 210 -7.10 0.60 -11.70
N LYS A 211 -5.78 0.77 -11.57
CA LYS A 211 -5.11 2.07 -11.51
C LYS A 211 -4.15 2.22 -12.67
N ARG A 212 -4.28 3.31 -13.43
CA ARG A 212 -3.30 3.73 -14.45
C ARG A 212 -2.57 4.99 -14.03
N PHE A 213 -1.30 5.11 -14.38
CA PHE A 213 -0.54 6.34 -14.17
C PHE A 213 0.64 6.45 -15.14
N ASN A 214 1.01 7.69 -15.49
CA ASN A 214 2.13 7.97 -16.38
C ASN A 214 3.48 7.57 -15.74
N GLU A 215 4.38 7.00 -16.54
CA GLU A 215 5.72 6.63 -16.07
C GLU A 215 6.54 7.85 -15.64
N LYS A 216 6.45 8.92 -16.41
CA LYS A 216 7.22 10.15 -16.20
C LYS A 216 6.29 11.35 -16.24
N PRO A 217 6.57 12.38 -15.44
CA PRO A 217 5.81 13.62 -15.50
C PRO A 217 5.82 14.20 -16.91
N LEU A 218 4.65 14.62 -17.37
CA LEU A 218 4.51 15.45 -18.54
C LEU A 218 4.94 16.88 -18.18
N LYS A 219 5.36 17.68 -19.16
CA LYS A 219 5.66 19.09 -18.93
C LYS A 219 4.69 19.95 -19.72
N ASP A 220 4.07 20.90 -19.05
CA ASP A 220 3.23 21.89 -19.71
C ASP A 220 4.08 23.04 -20.30
N PRO A 221 3.50 23.92 -21.13
CA PRO A 221 4.22 25.06 -21.71
C PRO A 221 4.79 26.05 -20.69
N THR A 222 4.28 26.06 -19.45
CA THR A 222 4.79 26.90 -18.35
C THR A 222 5.92 26.22 -17.57
N GLY A 223 6.27 24.99 -17.93
CA GLY A 223 7.27 24.17 -17.28
C GLY A 223 6.80 23.50 -15.99
N LYS A 224 5.49 23.44 -15.74
CA LYS A 224 4.92 22.64 -14.64
C LYS A 224 5.01 21.16 -14.97
N GLU A 225 5.29 20.35 -13.96
CA GLU A 225 5.28 18.91 -14.11
C GLU A 225 3.87 18.39 -13.82
N ILE A 226 3.36 17.53 -14.70
CA ILE A 226 2.02 16.96 -14.63
C ILE A 226 2.15 15.44 -14.46
N ASN A 227 1.58 14.92 -13.37
CA ASN A 227 1.34 13.50 -13.18
C ASN A 227 -0.15 13.24 -13.13
N TRP A 228 -0.58 12.09 -13.62
CA TRP A 228 -1.98 11.69 -13.54
C TRP A 228 -2.12 10.27 -13.02
N ASN A 229 -3.21 10.05 -12.29
CA ASN A 229 -3.67 8.74 -11.89
C ASN A 229 -5.11 8.59 -12.36
N GLU A 230 -5.43 7.49 -13.03
CA GLU A 230 -6.80 7.14 -13.38
C GLU A 230 -7.20 5.89 -12.62
N TYR A 231 -8.42 5.87 -12.12
CA TYR A 231 -8.96 4.81 -11.31
C TYR A 231 -10.21 4.27 -12.01
N TYR A 232 -10.24 2.97 -12.22
CA TYR A 232 -11.28 2.27 -12.95
C TYR A 232 -11.88 1.18 -12.08
N ASP A 233 -13.15 0.87 -12.34
CA ASP A 233 -13.76 -0.33 -11.78
C ASP A 233 -13.21 -1.62 -12.43
N LEU A 234 -13.68 -2.77 -11.96
CA LEU A 234 -13.22 -4.08 -12.46
C LEU A 234 -13.75 -4.42 -13.86
N GLN A 235 -14.70 -3.64 -14.37
CA GLN A 235 -15.24 -3.75 -15.72
C GLN A 235 -14.46 -2.87 -16.70
N GLY A 236 -13.53 -2.03 -16.21
CA GLY A 236 -12.72 -1.13 -17.02
C GLY A 236 -13.41 0.22 -17.29
N THR A 237 -14.45 0.57 -16.55
CA THR A 237 -15.09 1.89 -16.61
C THR A 237 -14.32 2.87 -15.72
N LEU A 238 -13.96 4.03 -16.28
CA LEU A 238 -13.26 5.09 -15.54
C LEU A 238 -14.16 5.62 -14.43
N LEU A 239 -13.68 5.61 -13.19
CA LEU A 239 -14.39 6.18 -12.05
C LEU A 239 -14.02 7.65 -11.86
N TYR A 240 -12.72 7.94 -11.86
CA TYR A 240 -12.19 9.29 -11.77
C TYR A 240 -10.72 9.35 -12.18
N ARG A 241 -10.28 10.56 -12.53
CA ARG A 241 -8.88 10.88 -12.79
C ARG A 241 -8.41 11.94 -11.80
N GLU A 242 -7.22 11.76 -11.25
CA GLU A 242 -6.50 12.77 -10.48
C GLU A 242 -5.34 13.30 -11.33
N GLU A 243 -5.32 14.59 -11.61
CA GLU A 243 -4.22 15.27 -12.29
C GLU A 243 -3.48 16.19 -11.30
N TYR A 244 -2.24 15.84 -11.00
CA TYR A 244 -1.33 16.57 -10.13
C TYR A 244 -0.45 17.50 -10.95
N ARG A 245 -0.43 18.78 -10.60
CA ARG A 245 0.42 19.81 -11.20
C ARG A 245 1.39 20.33 -10.16
N TYR A 246 2.67 20.12 -10.40
CA TYR A 246 3.75 20.54 -9.53
C TYR A 246 4.31 21.87 -10.04
N TYR A 247 4.24 22.88 -9.18
CA TYR A 247 4.71 24.22 -9.46
C TYR A 247 6.16 24.37 -9.02
N LYS A 248 6.94 25.22 -9.71
CA LYS A 248 8.32 25.53 -9.32
C LYS A 248 8.46 26.08 -7.90
N SER A 249 7.37 26.65 -7.36
CA SER A 249 7.31 27.13 -5.99
C SER A 249 7.20 26.02 -4.93
N GLY A 250 7.13 24.75 -5.33
CA GLY A 250 6.86 23.61 -4.44
C GLY A 250 5.37 23.36 -4.18
N ASN A 251 4.48 24.25 -4.61
CA ASN A 251 3.04 24.05 -4.48
C ASN A 251 2.56 22.91 -5.39
N VAL A 252 1.52 22.21 -4.95
CA VAL A 252 0.89 21.13 -5.72
C VAL A 252 -0.60 21.41 -5.84
N GLU A 253 -1.13 21.32 -7.06
CA GLU A 253 -2.56 21.32 -7.33
C GLU A 253 -2.96 19.93 -7.81
N CYS A 254 -4.02 19.34 -7.25
CA CYS A 254 -4.65 18.15 -7.79
C CYS A 254 -6.08 18.46 -8.21
N VAL A 255 -6.36 18.30 -9.50
CA VAL A 255 -7.72 18.38 -10.05
C VAL A 255 -8.24 16.96 -10.21
N VAL A 256 -9.43 16.70 -9.65
CA VAL A 256 -10.11 15.41 -9.79
C VAL A 256 -11.30 15.56 -10.73
N THR A 257 -11.34 14.78 -11.79
CA THR A 257 -12.45 14.71 -12.75
C THR A 257 -13.17 13.37 -12.69
N ASP A 258 -14.47 13.35 -13.00
CA ASP A 258 -15.23 12.10 -13.19
C ASP A 258 -15.16 11.60 -14.64
N GLU A 259 -15.91 10.54 -14.94
CA GLU A 259 -15.96 9.87 -16.26
C GLU A 259 -16.40 10.78 -17.42
N GLU A 260 -17.04 11.92 -17.12
CA GLU A 260 -17.50 12.92 -18.10
C GLU A 260 -16.58 14.15 -18.12
N ASP A 261 -15.35 14.02 -17.61
CA ASP A 261 -14.34 15.08 -17.48
C ASP A 261 -14.78 16.29 -16.63
N ARG A 262 -15.81 16.14 -15.80
CA ARG A 262 -16.28 17.24 -14.94
C ARG A 262 -15.40 17.30 -13.71
N ILE A 263 -14.94 18.50 -13.35
CA ILE A 263 -14.20 18.69 -12.09
C ILE A 263 -15.14 18.43 -10.92
N ILE A 264 -14.81 17.44 -10.09
CA ILE A 264 -15.59 17.04 -8.92
C ILE A 264 -14.92 17.46 -7.61
N LYS A 265 -13.59 17.62 -7.62
CA LYS A 265 -12.80 18.01 -6.46
C LYS A 265 -11.52 18.71 -6.91
N VAL A 266 -11.08 19.70 -6.14
CA VAL A 266 -9.76 20.33 -6.29
C VAL A 266 -9.08 20.28 -4.93
N LYS A 267 -7.82 19.83 -4.91
CA LYS A 267 -6.95 19.86 -3.74
C LYS A 267 -5.75 20.75 -4.05
N VAL A 268 -5.31 21.54 -3.07
CA VAL A 268 -4.10 22.37 -3.19
C VAL A 268 -3.26 22.16 -1.94
N TRP A 269 -1.98 21.86 -2.13
CA TRP A 269 -0.99 21.84 -1.06
C TRP A 269 -0.05 23.02 -1.25
N ARG A 270 0.11 23.81 -0.18
CA ARG A 270 1.00 24.97 -0.16
C ARG A 270 1.51 25.24 1.24
N ASP A 271 2.67 25.86 1.30
CA ASP A 271 3.24 26.34 2.56
C ASP A 271 2.53 27.64 2.98
N ILE A 272 2.16 27.74 4.26
CA ILE A 272 1.57 28.94 4.85
C ILE A 272 2.24 29.24 6.18
N GLY A 273 3.12 30.23 6.19
CA GLY A 273 3.90 30.57 7.39
C GLY A 273 4.72 29.36 7.82
N GLU A 274 4.54 28.92 9.07
CA GLU A 274 5.21 27.76 9.65
C GLU A 274 4.58 26.40 9.23
N TYR A 275 3.41 26.41 8.59
CA TYR A 275 2.72 25.18 8.18
C TYR A 275 3.15 24.79 6.77
N LEU A 276 4.07 23.83 6.70
CA LEU A 276 4.52 23.23 5.44
C LEU A 276 3.46 22.28 4.86
N HIS A 277 3.34 22.27 3.54
CA HIS A 277 2.51 21.36 2.75
C HIS A 277 1.04 21.24 3.22
N LYS A 278 0.43 22.36 3.62
CA LYS A 278 -0.94 22.36 4.14
C LYS A 278 -1.96 22.10 3.02
N GLU A 279 -2.82 21.10 3.21
CA GLU A 279 -3.87 20.72 2.25
C GLU A 279 -5.12 21.62 2.35
N PHE A 280 -5.62 22.05 1.20
CA PHE A 280 -6.89 22.74 1.02
C PHE A 280 -7.76 21.96 0.04
N ILE A 281 -8.97 21.56 0.47
CA ILE A 281 -9.88 20.77 -0.36
C ILE A 281 -11.14 21.56 -0.69
N LEU A 282 -11.44 21.68 -1.98
CA LEU A 282 -12.74 22.10 -2.51
C LEU A 282 -13.47 20.90 -3.11
N ASP A 283 -14.43 20.36 -2.37
CA ASP A 283 -15.36 19.33 -2.88
C ASP A 283 -16.56 20.01 -3.55
N ILE A 284 -16.57 19.99 -4.89
CA ILE A 284 -17.57 20.69 -5.70
C ILE A 284 -18.94 20.04 -5.54
N LYS A 285 -19.01 18.70 -5.51
CA LYS A 285 -20.26 17.94 -5.31
C LYS A 285 -20.89 18.28 -3.94
N LYS A 286 -20.08 18.34 -2.87
CA LYS A 286 -20.53 18.69 -1.51
C LYS A 286 -20.98 20.15 -1.43
N LYS A 287 -20.24 21.09 -2.05
CA LYS A 287 -20.60 22.52 -2.10
C LYS A 287 -21.93 22.73 -2.83
N TYR A 288 -22.13 22.10 -3.98
CA TYR A 288 -23.37 22.23 -4.74
C TYR A 288 -24.59 21.66 -4.00
N LYS A 289 -24.44 20.49 -3.34
CA LYS A 289 -25.48 19.92 -2.47
C LYS A 289 -25.87 20.87 -1.33
N ARG A 290 -24.90 21.51 -0.67
CA ARG A 290 -25.15 22.52 0.38
C ARG A 290 -25.90 23.74 -0.15
N MET A 291 -25.47 24.29 -1.29
CA MET A 291 -26.13 25.44 -1.91
C MET A 291 -27.57 25.14 -2.32
N ARG A 292 -27.84 23.94 -2.87
CA ARG A 292 -29.22 23.50 -3.19
C ARG A 292 -30.09 23.42 -1.93
N LYS A 293 -29.60 22.87 -0.82
CA LYS A 293 -30.33 22.83 0.44
C LYS A 293 -30.65 24.23 0.97
N TYR A 294 -29.68 25.14 0.93
CA TYR A 294 -29.86 26.53 1.36
C TYR A 294 -30.87 27.31 0.49
N LYS A 295 -30.86 27.11 -0.84
CA LYS A 295 -31.86 27.72 -1.73
C LYS A 295 -33.28 27.20 -1.43
N LYS A 296 -33.43 25.90 -1.16
CA LYS A 296 -34.72 25.31 -0.77
C LYS A 296 -35.24 25.85 0.57
N SER A 297 -34.37 26.09 1.55
CA SER A 297 -34.75 26.65 2.84
C SER A 297 -35.05 28.16 2.82
N LYS A 298 -34.77 28.86 1.72
CA LYS A 298 -35.14 30.26 1.51
C LYS A 298 -36.42 30.44 0.67
N GLN A 299 -36.98 29.35 0.16
CA GLN A 299 -38.22 29.31 -0.62
C GLN A 299 -39.40 28.74 0.18
N GLN A 300 -39.19 28.42 1.46
CA GLN A 300 -40.19 28.08 2.47
C GLN A 300 -40.27 29.23 3.46
#